data_AF-A0A212KC34-F1
#
_entry.id   AF-A0A212KC34-F1
#
_cell.length_a   1.000
_cell.length_b   1.000
_cell.length_c   1.000
_cell.angle_alpha   90.00
_cell.angle_beta   90.00
_cell.angle_gamma   90.00
#
_symmetry.space_group_name_H-M   'P 1'
#
loop_
_entity.id
_entity.type
_entity.pdbx_description
1 polymer ?
#
loop_
_entity_poly.entity_id
_entity_poly.type
_entity_poly.pdbx_seq_one_letter_code
_entity_poly.pdbx_strand_id
1 'polypeptide(L)'
;MSKTPLKPAPTPGAVEIGGVLYLRNAQGDLVALGNVKPMDLLMDDMVRKVAGYAEDLSAELARFATHTDADIAALDALIAQDYGVEPRETKGNRTFVSFDGLFKVQVAVSERIVLGPELQAAKAVLDAMILERGEGVDPFLLTLVKRAFKVDQEGKVDVRAILALRRMQVDDPRWADFTRAIDDAVRVVGSKRYIRIYRRDRADDGWKMVPLDLAAIEPGPAAVARRSLRRQVEEMGERIAQARQALAVGGVEAALAILGADAVADTGEAA
;
A
#
# COMPACT_ATOMS: atom_id res chain seq x y z
N MET A 1 12.21 -33.76 -41.08
CA MET A 1 11.07 -32.81 -41.03
C MET A 1 11.58 -31.47 -40.53
N SER A 2 11.05 -30.37 -41.07
CA SER A 2 11.48 -29.02 -40.70
C SER A 2 11.15 -28.72 -39.23
N LYS A 3 12.14 -28.24 -38.46
CA LYS A 3 11.86 -27.57 -37.18
C LYS A 3 11.32 -26.18 -37.50
N THR A 4 10.00 -26.01 -37.47
CA THR A 4 9.39 -24.67 -37.45
C THR A 4 9.95 -23.92 -36.24
N PRO A 5 10.65 -22.79 -36.43
CA PRO A 5 11.16 -22.02 -35.30
C PRO A 5 9.98 -21.46 -34.51
N LEU A 6 10.06 -21.54 -33.18
CA LEU A 6 9.08 -20.92 -32.30
C LEU A 6 9.12 -19.41 -32.57
N LYS A 7 8.05 -18.82 -33.14
CA LYS A 7 7.95 -17.36 -33.33
C LYS A 7 8.09 -16.76 -31.92
N PRO A 8 9.09 -15.89 -31.64
CA PRO A 8 9.23 -15.30 -30.32
C PRO A 8 7.94 -14.56 -29.98
N ALA A 9 7.49 -14.67 -28.73
CA ALA A 9 6.29 -13.99 -28.29
C ALA A 9 6.41 -12.49 -28.59
N PRO A 10 5.35 -11.83 -29.11
CA PRO A 10 5.41 -10.41 -29.41
C PRO A 10 5.76 -9.63 -28.13
N THR A 11 6.66 -8.65 -28.25
CA THR A 11 7.03 -7.75 -27.16
C THR A 11 5.76 -7.21 -26.49
N PRO A 12 5.62 -7.26 -25.15
CA PRO A 12 4.36 -6.89 -24.50
C PRO A 12 3.92 -5.46 -24.87
N GLY A 13 2.74 -5.34 -25.50
CA GLY A 13 2.23 -4.06 -26.01
C GLY A 13 2.54 -3.76 -27.48
N ALA A 14 3.23 -4.65 -28.20
CA ALA A 14 3.40 -4.55 -29.65
C ALA A 14 2.12 -4.94 -30.42
N VAL A 15 1.86 -4.25 -31.53
CA VAL A 15 0.74 -4.51 -32.45
C VAL A 15 1.31 -4.90 -33.82
N GLU A 16 0.82 -6.01 -34.40
CA GLU A 16 1.20 -6.45 -35.74
C GLU A 16 0.29 -5.77 -36.79
N ILE A 17 0.88 -4.99 -37.69
CA ILE A 17 0.17 -4.31 -38.80
C ILE A 17 0.90 -4.67 -40.09
N GLY A 18 0.20 -5.34 -41.02
CA GLY A 18 0.79 -5.74 -42.31
C GLY A 18 1.99 -6.69 -42.20
N GLY A 19 2.12 -7.45 -41.11
CA GLY A 19 3.27 -8.34 -40.84
C GLY A 19 4.48 -7.65 -40.19
N VAL A 20 4.40 -6.35 -39.89
CA VAL A 20 5.42 -5.61 -39.15
C VAL A 20 4.92 -5.34 -37.73
N LEU A 21 5.79 -5.53 -36.72
CA LEU A 21 5.50 -5.20 -35.33
C LEU A 21 5.75 -3.71 -35.07
N TYR A 22 4.79 -3.04 -34.43
CA TYR A 22 4.86 -1.65 -34.01
C TYR A 22 4.68 -1.53 -32.49
N LEU A 23 5.40 -0.62 -31.87
CA LEU A 23 5.18 -0.19 -30.48
C LEU A 23 4.61 1.23 -30.47
N ARG A 24 3.70 1.51 -29.54
CA ARG A 24 3.16 2.86 -29.34
C ARG A 24 4.09 3.68 -28.42
N ASN A 25 4.52 4.86 -28.87
CA ASN A 25 5.32 5.78 -28.05
C ASN A 25 4.44 6.57 -27.04
N ALA A 26 5.07 7.41 -26.21
CA ALA A 26 4.37 8.23 -25.21
C ALA A 26 3.43 9.30 -25.83
N GLN A 27 3.66 9.69 -27.08
CA GLN A 27 2.85 10.64 -27.84
C GLN A 27 1.64 9.98 -28.52
N GLY A 28 1.60 8.65 -28.60
CA GLY A 28 0.54 7.85 -29.23
C GLY A 28 0.88 7.31 -30.62
N ASP A 29 2.03 7.69 -31.19
CA ASP A 29 2.47 7.27 -32.53
C ASP A 29 2.91 5.80 -32.54
N LEU A 30 2.75 5.14 -33.68
CA LEU A 30 3.21 3.77 -33.91
C LEU A 30 4.61 3.77 -34.54
N VAL A 31 5.59 3.32 -33.77
CA VAL A 31 6.99 3.18 -34.21
C VAL A 31 7.25 1.72 -34.56
N ALA A 32 7.74 1.45 -35.77
CA ALA A 32 8.12 0.10 -36.18
C ALA A 32 9.23 -0.43 -35.26
N LEU A 33 9.13 -1.67 -34.79
CA LEU A 33 9.99 -2.23 -33.75
C LEU A 33 11.48 -2.23 -34.14
N GLY A 34 11.79 -2.42 -35.43
CA GLY A 34 13.16 -2.30 -35.96
C GLY A 34 13.77 -0.89 -35.93
N ASN A 35 12.96 0.15 -35.72
CA ASN A 35 13.40 1.55 -35.58
C ASN A 35 13.54 1.98 -34.11
N VAL A 36 13.17 1.14 -33.15
CA VAL A 36 13.37 1.40 -31.71
C VAL A 36 14.78 0.95 -31.31
N LYS A 37 15.47 1.73 -30.47
CA LYS A 37 16.83 1.36 -30.05
C LYS A 37 16.79 0.10 -29.17
N PRO A 38 17.74 -0.83 -29.30
CA PRO A 38 17.77 -2.04 -28.47
C PRO A 38 17.80 -1.76 -26.95
N MET A 39 18.47 -0.69 -26.52
CA MET A 39 18.48 -0.30 -25.10
C MET A 39 17.11 0.18 -24.61
N ASP A 40 16.35 0.89 -25.45
CA ASP A 40 15.00 1.35 -25.10
C ASP A 40 14.04 0.15 -24.98
N LEU A 41 14.20 -0.87 -25.82
CA LEU A 41 13.47 -2.14 -25.71
C LEU A 41 13.81 -2.93 -24.43
N LEU A 42 15.09 -2.98 -24.03
CA LEU A 42 15.51 -3.63 -22.78
C LEU A 42 15.01 -2.89 -21.54
N MET A 43 14.95 -1.55 -21.58
CA MET A 43 14.35 -0.74 -20.51
C MET A 43 12.84 -0.95 -20.44
N ASP A 44 12.13 -0.99 -21.58
CA ASP A 44 10.70 -1.27 -21.64
C ASP A 44 10.35 -2.66 -21.08
N ASP A 45 11.09 -3.72 -21.46
CA ASP A 45 10.91 -5.07 -20.90
C ASP A 45 11.12 -5.11 -19.39
N MET A 46 12.20 -4.50 -18.89
CA MET A 46 12.49 -4.40 -17.46
C MET A 46 11.38 -3.65 -16.70
N VAL A 47 10.92 -2.50 -17.22
CA VAL A 47 9.85 -1.71 -16.62
C VAL A 47 8.53 -2.48 -16.60
N ARG A 48 8.14 -3.13 -17.71
CA ARG A 48 6.90 -3.93 -17.77
C ARG A 48 6.94 -5.13 -16.85
N LYS A 49 8.09 -5.81 -16.75
CA LYS A 49 8.29 -6.92 -15.82
C LYS A 49 8.12 -6.47 -14.37
N VAL A 50 8.73 -5.34 -13.98
CA VAL A 50 8.58 -4.77 -12.63
C VAL A 50 7.13 -4.32 -12.39
N ALA A 51 6.49 -3.68 -13.37
CA ALA A 51 5.10 -3.22 -13.28
C ALA A 51 4.13 -4.40 -13.08
N GLY A 52 4.26 -5.48 -13.83
CA GLY A 52 3.41 -6.68 -13.67
C GLY A 52 3.51 -7.30 -12.27
N TYR A 53 4.73 -7.40 -11.70
CA TYR A 53 4.88 -7.85 -10.31
C TYR A 53 4.28 -6.85 -9.30
N ALA A 54 4.34 -5.54 -9.58
CA ALA A 54 3.74 -4.53 -8.72
C ALA A 54 2.20 -4.54 -8.77
N GLU A 55 1.60 -4.81 -9.94
CA GLU A 55 0.16 -4.98 -10.11
C GLU A 55 -0.36 -6.22 -9.36
N ASP A 56 0.33 -7.36 -9.48
CA ASP A 56 0.06 -8.60 -8.70
C ASP A 56 0.00 -8.30 -7.19
N LEU A 57 1.07 -7.67 -6.66
CA LEU A 57 1.21 -7.35 -5.23
C LEU A 57 0.19 -6.30 -4.77
N SER A 58 -0.12 -5.31 -5.60
CA SER A 58 -1.14 -4.30 -5.32
C SER A 58 -2.53 -4.95 -5.20
N ALA A 59 -2.85 -5.87 -6.12
CA ALA A 59 -4.10 -6.63 -6.07
C ALA A 59 -4.17 -7.59 -4.86
N GLU A 60 -3.03 -8.17 -4.45
CA GLU A 60 -2.94 -8.99 -3.23
C GLU A 60 -3.18 -8.16 -1.95
N LEU A 61 -2.51 -7.00 -1.83
CA LEU A 61 -2.72 -6.07 -0.72
C LEU A 61 -4.16 -5.53 -0.67
N ALA A 62 -4.77 -5.27 -1.82
CA ALA A 62 -6.18 -4.86 -1.90
C ALA A 62 -7.12 -5.96 -1.38
N ARG A 63 -6.97 -7.22 -1.86
CA ARG A 63 -7.74 -8.37 -1.35
C ARG A 63 -7.53 -8.57 0.16
N PHE A 64 -6.29 -8.48 0.62
CA PHE A 64 -5.95 -8.58 2.04
C PHE A 64 -6.68 -7.53 2.88
N ALA A 65 -6.68 -6.26 2.44
CA ALA A 65 -7.40 -5.18 3.13
C ALA A 65 -8.91 -5.43 3.17
N THR A 66 -9.52 -5.84 2.05
CA THR A 66 -10.96 -6.15 1.98
C THR A 66 -11.36 -7.29 2.91
N HIS A 67 -10.62 -8.40 2.93
CA HIS A 67 -10.90 -9.51 3.85
C HIS A 67 -10.73 -9.08 5.31
N THR A 68 -9.63 -8.37 5.63
CA THR A 68 -9.37 -7.91 7.00
C THR A 68 -10.48 -6.98 7.52
N ASP A 69 -10.99 -6.07 6.69
CA ASP A 69 -12.09 -5.20 7.08
C ASP A 69 -13.42 -5.97 7.27
N ALA A 70 -13.68 -7.01 6.46
CA ALA A 70 -14.83 -7.89 6.61
C ALA A 70 -14.76 -8.76 7.88
N ASP A 71 -13.60 -9.37 8.16
CA ASP A 71 -13.37 -10.18 9.36
C ASP A 71 -13.57 -9.36 10.64
N ILE A 72 -13.05 -8.12 10.65
CA ILE A 72 -13.22 -7.18 11.75
C ILE A 72 -14.70 -6.81 11.95
N ALA A 73 -15.44 -6.56 10.86
CA ALA A 73 -16.87 -6.23 10.94
C ALA A 73 -17.72 -7.42 11.41
N ALA A 74 -17.38 -8.64 11.00
CA ALA A 74 -18.01 -9.87 11.47
C ALA A 74 -17.77 -10.08 12.98
N LEU A 75 -16.55 -9.85 13.46
CA LEU A 75 -16.22 -9.93 14.89
C LEU A 75 -16.93 -8.84 15.70
N ASP A 76 -16.99 -7.59 15.21
CA ASP A 76 -17.77 -6.51 15.85
C ASP A 76 -19.24 -6.92 16.01
N ALA A 77 -19.85 -7.52 14.97
CA ALA A 77 -21.25 -7.94 15.00
C ALA A 77 -21.52 -9.07 16.00
N LEU A 78 -20.61 -10.06 16.10
CA LEU A 78 -20.68 -11.12 17.10
C LEU A 78 -20.57 -10.57 18.53
N ILE A 79 -19.66 -9.61 18.77
CA ILE A 79 -19.54 -8.94 20.08
C ILE A 79 -20.80 -8.13 20.38
N ALA A 80 -21.33 -7.36 19.42
CA ALA A 80 -22.55 -6.59 19.62
C ALA A 80 -23.74 -7.51 19.99
N GLN A 81 -23.88 -8.64 19.29
CA GLN A 81 -24.89 -9.67 19.57
C GLN A 81 -24.75 -10.26 20.99
N ASP A 82 -23.53 -10.64 21.41
CA ASP A 82 -23.25 -11.23 22.73
C ASP A 82 -23.63 -10.29 23.88
N TYR A 83 -23.39 -8.98 23.72
CA TYR A 83 -23.74 -7.94 24.69
C TYR A 83 -25.16 -7.36 24.51
N GLY A 84 -25.96 -7.87 23.57
CA GLY A 84 -27.33 -7.38 23.31
C GLY A 84 -27.42 -5.94 22.79
N VAL A 85 -26.38 -5.47 22.09
CA VAL A 85 -26.28 -4.12 21.51
C VAL A 85 -26.56 -4.19 20.02
N GLU A 86 -27.33 -3.23 19.49
CA GLU A 86 -27.57 -3.09 18.05
C GLU A 86 -26.25 -2.97 17.26
N PRO A 87 -25.99 -3.82 16.24
CA PRO A 87 -24.78 -3.76 15.42
C PRO A 87 -24.66 -2.44 14.65
N ARG A 88 -23.95 -1.48 15.25
CA ARG A 88 -23.69 -0.16 14.64
C ARG A 88 -22.27 -0.13 14.07
N GLU A 89 -22.12 0.53 12.92
CA GLU A 89 -20.82 0.90 12.36
C GLU A 89 -19.98 1.64 13.41
N THR A 90 -19.04 0.92 14.03
CA THR A 90 -18.27 1.44 15.17
C THR A 90 -17.12 2.28 14.65
N LYS A 91 -17.40 3.56 14.43
CA LYS A 91 -16.44 4.61 14.10
C LYS A 91 -15.58 4.91 15.32
N GLY A 92 -14.43 4.25 15.41
CA GLY A 92 -13.49 4.42 16.51
C GLY A 92 -12.20 3.62 16.33
N ASN A 93 -11.17 4.02 17.07
CA ASN A 93 -9.92 3.27 17.15
C ASN A 93 -10.13 1.98 17.95
N ARG A 94 -9.66 0.85 17.41
CA ARG A 94 -9.83 -0.48 18.02
C ARG A 94 -8.52 -1.26 17.97
N THR A 95 -8.32 -2.13 18.95
CA THR A 95 -7.12 -2.97 19.05
C THR A 95 -7.52 -4.39 19.41
N PHE A 96 -7.16 -5.34 18.57
CA PHE A 96 -7.36 -6.77 18.75
C PHE A 96 -5.99 -7.40 19.00
N VAL A 97 -5.91 -8.34 19.94
CA VAL A 97 -4.67 -9.05 20.30
C VAL A 97 -4.98 -10.55 20.27
N SER A 98 -4.07 -11.36 19.74
CA SER A 98 -4.21 -12.82 19.75
C SER A 98 -4.18 -13.37 21.19
N PHE A 99 -4.75 -14.55 21.42
CA PHE A 99 -4.84 -15.16 22.75
C PHE A 99 -3.46 -15.43 23.39
N ASP A 100 -2.47 -15.80 22.59
CA ASP A 100 -1.06 -15.95 23.00
C ASP A 100 -0.33 -14.60 23.24
N GLY A 101 -0.98 -13.48 22.93
CA GLY A 101 -0.42 -12.14 23.05
C GLY A 101 0.68 -11.80 22.03
N LEU A 102 0.94 -12.62 21.01
CA LEU A 102 2.08 -12.45 20.09
C LEU A 102 1.76 -11.61 18.84
N PHE A 103 0.48 -11.49 18.46
CA PHE A 103 -0.01 -10.70 17.34
C PHE A 103 -1.00 -9.64 17.78
N LYS A 104 -1.03 -8.52 17.07
CA LYS A 104 -1.95 -7.42 17.32
C LYS A 104 -2.37 -6.72 16.03
N VAL A 105 -3.67 -6.54 15.85
CA VAL A 105 -4.29 -5.75 14.78
C VAL A 105 -4.85 -4.48 15.40
N GLN A 106 -4.44 -3.31 14.89
CA GLN A 106 -4.95 -2.02 15.32
C GLN A 106 -5.67 -1.33 14.16
N VAL A 107 -6.94 -1.01 14.37
CA VAL A 107 -7.73 -0.14 13.48
C VAL A 107 -7.62 1.28 14.03
N ALA A 108 -7.16 2.21 13.21
CA ALA A 108 -7.15 3.63 13.52
C ALA A 108 -7.98 4.39 12.48
N VAL A 109 -8.83 5.32 12.94
CA VAL A 109 -9.60 6.22 12.07
C VAL A 109 -9.01 7.62 12.23
N SER A 110 -8.47 8.18 11.14
CA SER A 110 -8.09 9.59 11.09
C SER A 110 -9.16 10.36 10.34
N GLU A 111 -9.76 11.34 11.00
CA GLU A 111 -10.60 12.31 10.34
C GLU A 111 -9.75 13.29 9.51
N ARG A 112 -10.29 13.68 8.35
CA ARG A 112 -9.74 14.74 7.51
C ARG A 112 -10.52 16.01 7.82
N ILE A 113 -9.88 16.90 8.57
CA ILE A 113 -10.43 18.22 8.89
C ILE A 113 -10.02 19.21 7.80
N VAL A 114 -10.97 20.07 7.41
CA VAL A 114 -10.75 21.28 6.61
C VAL A 114 -11.33 22.45 7.40
N LEU A 115 -10.72 23.63 7.25
CA LEU A 115 -11.19 24.87 7.87
C LEU A 115 -12.05 25.65 6.86
N GLY A 116 -13.23 26.08 7.32
CA GLY A 116 -14.20 26.85 6.55
C GLY A 116 -13.89 28.35 6.47
N PRO A 117 -14.74 29.14 5.78
CA PRO A 117 -14.56 30.59 5.61
C PRO A 117 -14.53 31.38 6.93
N GLU A 118 -15.11 30.83 8.00
CA GLU A 118 -15.13 31.40 9.35
C GLU A 118 -13.72 31.67 9.90
N LEU A 119 -12.72 30.95 9.40
CA LEU A 119 -11.30 31.18 9.68
C LEU A 119 -10.83 32.63 9.38
N GLN A 120 -11.45 33.31 8.42
CA GLN A 120 -11.12 34.72 8.12
C GLN A 120 -11.58 35.67 9.24
N ALA A 121 -12.69 35.35 9.92
CA ALA A 121 -13.14 36.11 11.10
C ALA A 121 -12.16 35.90 12.27
N ALA A 122 -11.73 34.64 12.51
CA ALA A 122 -10.68 34.35 13.50
C ALA A 122 -9.38 35.12 13.20
N LYS A 123 -8.96 35.16 11.93
CA LYS A 123 -7.77 35.93 11.50
C LYS A 123 -7.93 37.42 11.81
N ALA A 124 -9.09 38.02 11.51
CA ALA A 124 -9.35 39.44 11.75
C ALA A 124 -9.30 39.80 13.25
N VAL A 125 -9.84 38.95 14.12
CA VAL A 125 -9.74 39.11 15.59
C VAL A 125 -8.27 39.10 16.03
N LEU A 126 -7.48 38.14 15.54
CA LEU A 126 -6.07 38.00 15.91
C LEU A 126 -5.19 39.14 15.37
N ASP A 127 -5.41 39.58 14.13
CA ASP A 127 -4.71 40.73 13.55
C ASP A 127 -4.97 42.01 14.35
N ALA A 128 -6.22 42.23 14.80
CA ALA A 128 -6.57 43.38 15.64
C ALA A 128 -5.85 43.36 16.99
N MET A 129 -5.80 42.20 17.66
CA MET A 129 -5.04 42.01 18.91
C MET A 129 -3.54 42.25 18.74
N ILE A 130 -2.96 41.82 17.61
CA ILE A 130 -1.53 42.04 17.29
C ILE A 130 -1.25 43.51 17.03
N LEU A 131 -2.11 44.18 16.25
CA LEU A 131 -1.96 45.60 15.92
C LEU A 131 -2.01 46.49 17.17
N GLU A 132 -2.93 46.22 18.09
CA GLU A 132 -3.07 46.96 19.35
C GLU A 132 -1.88 46.74 20.30
N ARG A 133 -1.28 45.54 20.30
CA ARG A 133 -0.06 45.24 21.09
C ARG A 133 1.23 45.79 20.48
N GLY A 134 1.19 46.29 19.24
CA GLY A 134 2.19 47.14 18.61
C GLY A 134 3.64 46.63 18.73
N GLU A 135 4.39 47.23 19.66
CA GLU A 135 5.84 47.02 19.84
C GLU A 135 6.18 45.88 20.82
N GLY A 136 5.20 45.34 21.56
CA GLY A 136 5.41 44.32 22.60
C GLY A 136 5.33 42.85 22.11
N VAL A 137 5.11 42.61 20.82
CA VAL A 137 4.92 41.26 20.27
C VAL A 137 6.26 40.70 19.76
N ASP A 138 6.68 39.56 20.30
CA ASP A 138 7.89 38.86 19.85
C ASP A 138 7.80 38.55 18.32
N PRO A 139 8.77 39.02 17.50
CA PRO A 139 8.81 38.77 16.06
C PRO A 139 8.80 37.28 15.66
N PHE A 140 9.34 36.40 16.51
CA PHE A 140 9.31 34.95 16.32
C PHE A 140 7.87 34.42 16.47
N LEU A 141 7.15 34.82 17.53
CA LEU A 141 5.75 34.45 17.72
C LEU A 141 4.85 34.98 16.59
N LEU A 142 5.09 36.23 16.15
CA LEU A 142 4.38 36.81 15.00
C LEU A 142 4.62 36.00 13.71
N THR A 143 5.83 35.47 13.52
CA THR A 143 6.18 34.62 12.38
C THR A 143 5.47 33.26 12.44
N LEU A 144 5.36 32.65 13.63
CA LEU A 144 4.60 31.41 13.83
C LEU A 144 3.11 31.61 13.54
N VAL A 145 2.51 32.70 14.02
CA VAL A 145 1.10 33.06 13.73
C VAL A 145 0.88 33.28 12.24
N LYS A 146 1.71 34.10 11.58
CA LYS A 146 1.62 34.33 10.13
C LYS A 146 1.78 33.04 9.32
N ARG A 147 2.59 32.09 9.79
CA ARG A 147 2.75 30.78 9.16
C ARG A 147 1.51 29.89 9.34
N ALA A 148 0.83 29.93 10.47
CA ALA A 148 -0.38 29.14 10.71
C ALA A 148 -1.53 29.51 9.75
N PHE A 149 -1.68 30.81 9.46
CA PHE A 149 -2.66 31.33 8.50
C PHE A 149 -2.16 31.39 7.04
N LYS A 150 -0.94 30.94 6.76
CA LYS A 150 -0.42 30.90 5.39
C LYS A 150 -1.08 29.75 4.62
N VAL A 151 -1.70 30.08 3.51
CA VAL A 151 -2.14 29.08 2.52
C VAL A 151 -0.94 28.49 1.76
N ASP A 152 -0.94 27.17 1.60
CA ASP A 152 0.00 26.43 0.77
C ASP A 152 -0.36 26.53 -0.73
N GLN A 153 0.39 25.83 -1.58
CA GLN A 153 0.15 25.83 -3.03
C GLN A 153 -1.17 25.15 -3.44
N GLU A 154 -1.81 24.39 -2.55
CA GLU A 154 -3.13 23.80 -2.75
C GLU A 154 -4.26 24.66 -2.13
N GLY A 155 -3.94 25.87 -1.65
CA GLY A 155 -4.88 26.80 -1.04
C GLY A 155 -5.27 26.45 0.40
N LYS A 156 -4.53 25.57 1.09
CA LYS A 156 -4.87 25.06 2.43
C LYS A 156 -3.98 25.68 3.49
N VAL A 157 -4.57 25.99 4.64
CA VAL A 157 -3.85 26.43 5.84
C VAL A 157 -3.37 25.25 6.68
N ASP A 158 -2.36 25.46 7.53
CA ASP A 158 -1.90 24.43 8.47
C ASP A 158 -2.91 24.26 9.62
N VAL A 159 -3.84 23.32 9.44
CA VAL A 159 -4.87 22.94 10.43
C VAL A 159 -4.25 22.58 11.79
N ARG A 160 -3.05 21.97 11.82
CA ARG A 160 -2.39 21.62 13.09
C ARG A 160 -1.90 22.86 13.81
N ALA A 161 -1.33 23.82 13.10
CA ALA A 161 -0.90 25.10 13.65
C ALA A 161 -2.10 25.93 14.16
N ILE A 162 -3.18 26.02 13.39
CA ILE A 162 -4.42 26.71 13.81
C ILE A 162 -5.02 26.07 15.07
N LEU A 163 -5.16 24.74 15.11
CA LEU A 163 -5.64 24.03 16.30
C LEU A 163 -4.66 24.07 17.48
N ALA A 164 -3.37 24.33 17.25
CA ALA A 164 -2.40 24.58 18.31
C ALA A 164 -2.57 25.99 18.89
N LEU A 165 -2.75 27.02 18.05
CA LEU A 165 -3.08 28.38 18.50
C LEU A 165 -4.35 28.36 19.36
N ARG A 166 -5.43 27.73 18.90
CA ARG A 166 -6.69 27.57 19.66
C ARG A 166 -6.51 27.00 21.09
N ARG A 167 -5.49 26.17 21.33
CA ARG A 167 -5.22 25.57 22.65
C ARG A 167 -4.42 26.48 23.59
N MET A 168 -3.94 27.64 23.14
CA MET A 168 -3.21 28.58 23.99
C MET A 168 -4.15 29.27 24.97
N GLN A 169 -3.67 29.48 26.19
CA GLN A 169 -4.32 30.35 27.16
C GLN A 169 -3.85 31.78 26.90
N VAL A 170 -4.79 32.67 26.56
CA VAL A 170 -4.52 34.09 26.29
C VAL A 170 -5.50 34.92 27.09
N ASP A 171 -4.96 35.83 27.89
CA ASP A 171 -5.75 36.78 28.69
C ASP A 171 -6.11 38.00 27.80
N ASP A 172 -7.16 37.83 27.00
CA ASP A 172 -7.83 38.87 26.22
C ASP A 172 -9.30 38.43 26.00
N PRO A 173 -10.32 39.27 26.28
CA PRO A 173 -11.72 38.88 26.13
C PRO A 173 -12.10 38.46 24.69
N ARG A 174 -11.41 38.99 23.67
CA ARG A 174 -11.64 38.65 22.26
C ARG A 174 -11.14 37.25 21.88
N TRP A 175 -10.32 36.63 22.73
CA TRP A 175 -9.83 35.27 22.51
C TRP A 175 -10.94 34.21 22.52
N ALA A 176 -12.06 34.49 23.22
CA ALA A 176 -13.26 33.68 23.15
C ALA A 176 -13.89 33.70 21.75
N ASP A 177 -13.98 34.88 21.12
CA ASP A 177 -14.48 35.02 19.75
C ASP A 177 -13.54 34.39 18.71
N PHE A 178 -12.22 34.51 18.90
CA PHE A 178 -11.22 33.78 18.12
C PHE A 178 -11.45 32.26 18.20
N THR A 179 -11.55 31.72 19.42
CA THR A 179 -11.73 30.29 19.66
C THR A 179 -13.02 29.78 19.04
N ARG A 180 -14.14 30.50 19.22
CA ARG A 180 -15.43 30.18 18.60
C ARG A 180 -15.35 30.19 17.07
N ALA A 181 -14.73 31.21 16.48
CA ALA A 181 -14.58 31.28 15.02
C ALA A 181 -13.71 30.16 14.44
N ILE A 182 -12.74 29.62 15.21
CA ILE A 182 -12.03 28.40 14.84
C ILE A 182 -12.92 27.16 14.96
N ASP A 183 -13.74 27.06 16.01
CA ASP A 183 -14.67 25.92 16.19
C ASP A 183 -15.73 25.87 15.08
N ASP A 184 -16.34 27.00 14.74
CA ASP A 184 -17.30 27.13 13.63
C ASP A 184 -16.64 26.85 12.26
N ALA A 185 -15.32 27.10 12.13
CA ALA A 185 -14.56 26.78 10.94
C ALA A 185 -14.23 25.28 10.81
N VAL A 186 -14.18 24.50 11.89
CA VAL A 186 -13.73 23.09 11.85
C VAL A 186 -14.78 22.20 11.20
N ARG A 187 -14.46 21.65 10.03
CA ARG A 187 -15.34 20.77 9.25
C ARG A 187 -14.65 19.44 8.96
N VAL A 188 -15.26 18.34 9.39
CA VAL A 188 -14.82 16.98 9.02
C VAL A 188 -15.34 16.66 7.63
N VAL A 189 -14.45 16.64 6.64
CA VAL A 189 -14.80 16.40 5.22
C VAL A 189 -14.61 14.93 4.78
N GLY A 190 -14.22 14.07 5.70
CA GLY A 190 -14.08 12.63 5.48
C GLY A 190 -13.26 11.96 6.57
N SER A 191 -13.15 10.63 6.50
CA SER A 191 -12.36 9.82 7.42
C SER A 191 -11.60 8.74 6.65
N LYS A 192 -10.31 8.56 6.95
CA LYS A 192 -9.53 7.44 6.43
C LYS A 192 -9.26 6.43 7.56
N ARG A 193 -9.69 5.19 7.32
CA ARG A 193 -9.38 4.02 8.16
C ARG A 193 -7.99 3.50 7.78
N TYR A 194 -7.22 3.12 8.79
CA TYR A 194 -5.88 2.54 8.67
C TYR A 194 -5.84 1.28 9.51
N ILE A 195 -5.40 0.17 8.92
CA ILE A 195 -5.11 -1.07 9.64
C ILE A 195 -3.59 -1.14 9.84
N ARG A 196 -3.16 -1.46 11.06
CA ARG A 196 -1.76 -1.69 11.41
C ARG A 196 -1.62 -3.04 12.07
N ILE A 197 -0.64 -3.81 11.62
CA ILE A 197 -0.38 -5.17 12.09
C ILE A 197 0.94 -5.14 12.85
N TYR A 198 0.97 -5.82 13.98
CA TYR A 198 2.14 -5.96 14.83
C TYR A 198 2.34 -7.41 15.23
N ARG A 199 3.62 -7.77 15.39
CA ARG A 199 4.05 -9.05 15.97
C ARG A 199 5.09 -8.79 17.05
N ARG A 200 5.30 -9.78 17.91
CA ARG A 200 6.42 -9.84 18.84
C ARG A 200 6.78 -11.29 19.11
N ASP A 201 8.01 -11.54 19.55
CA ASP A 201 8.53 -12.90 19.62
C ASP A 201 8.22 -13.54 21.00
N ARG A 202 8.03 -12.73 22.06
CA ARG A 202 7.54 -13.12 23.39
C ARG A 202 6.48 -12.15 23.94
N ALA A 203 5.73 -12.58 24.96
CA ALA A 203 4.65 -11.80 25.59
C ALA A 203 5.12 -10.53 26.35
N ASP A 204 6.41 -10.43 26.66
CA ASP A 204 7.01 -9.26 27.33
C ASP A 204 7.72 -8.32 26.35
N ASP A 205 7.90 -8.73 25.09
CA ASP A 205 8.63 -7.97 24.08
C ASP A 205 7.84 -6.76 23.58
N GLY A 206 8.59 -5.76 23.09
CA GLY A 206 8.05 -4.63 22.35
C GLY A 206 7.42 -5.04 21.01
N TRP A 207 6.32 -4.39 20.66
CA TRP A 207 5.60 -4.61 19.41
C TRP A 207 6.41 -4.15 18.19
N LYS A 208 6.73 -5.08 17.29
CA LYS A 208 7.34 -4.81 15.97
C LYS A 208 6.22 -4.70 14.93
N MET A 209 6.18 -3.61 14.17
CA MET A 209 5.21 -3.48 13.06
C MET A 209 5.53 -4.51 11.98
N VAL A 210 4.50 -5.08 11.35
CA VAL A 210 4.64 -5.86 10.11
C VAL A 210 4.46 -4.88 8.94
N PRO A 211 5.53 -4.52 8.22
CA PRO A 211 5.44 -3.57 7.12
C PRO A 211 4.75 -4.19 5.91
N LEU A 212 3.80 -3.46 5.33
CA LEU A 212 3.15 -3.76 4.04
C LEU A 212 3.55 -2.75 2.94
N ASP A 213 4.40 -1.78 3.27
CA ASP A 213 4.95 -0.78 2.36
C ASP A 213 6.40 -1.12 2.00
N LEU A 214 6.75 -0.97 0.73
CA LEU A 214 8.05 -1.37 0.18
C LEU A 214 9.24 -0.63 0.84
N ALA A 215 9.08 0.62 1.26
CA ALA A 215 10.17 1.39 1.86
C ALA A 215 10.46 0.97 3.32
N ALA A 216 9.53 0.26 3.96
CA ALA A 216 9.66 -0.24 5.33
C ALA A 216 10.03 -1.73 5.42
N ILE A 217 10.16 -2.44 4.28
CA ILE A 217 10.50 -3.87 4.23
C ILE A 217 12.03 -4.04 4.18
N GLU A 218 12.61 -4.61 5.23
CA GLU A 218 14.02 -5.02 5.24
C GLU A 218 14.23 -6.29 4.40
N PRO A 219 15.15 -6.29 3.40
CA PRO A 219 15.45 -7.45 2.57
C PRO A 219 16.33 -8.48 3.31
N GLY A 220 15.75 -9.17 4.29
CA GLY A 220 16.43 -10.22 5.06
C GLY A 220 16.35 -11.63 4.44
N PRO A 221 17.21 -12.58 4.87
CA PRO A 221 17.21 -13.96 4.35
C PRO A 221 15.87 -14.69 4.55
N ALA A 222 15.11 -14.37 5.60
CA ALA A 222 13.76 -14.90 5.80
C ALA A 222 12.76 -14.46 4.70
N ALA A 223 12.93 -13.26 4.13
CA ALA A 223 12.15 -12.76 3.01
C ALA A 223 12.58 -13.36 1.65
N VAL A 224 13.72 -14.06 1.61
CA VAL A 224 14.15 -14.89 0.48
C VAL A 224 13.66 -16.34 0.66
N ALA A 225 13.77 -16.89 1.87
CA ALA A 225 13.30 -18.24 2.20
C ALA A 225 11.78 -18.41 2.01
N ARG A 226 10.97 -17.38 2.31
CA ARG A 226 9.51 -17.38 2.05
C ARG A 226 9.13 -17.38 0.57
N ARG A 227 10.07 -17.16 -0.37
CA ARG A 227 9.80 -17.16 -1.83
C ARG A 227 9.70 -18.55 -2.44
N SER A 228 9.88 -19.61 -1.66
CA SER A 228 9.96 -20.98 -2.15
C SER A 228 8.75 -21.39 -3.00
N LEU A 229 7.53 -20.97 -2.67
CA LEU A 229 6.33 -21.50 -3.35
C LEU A 229 6.20 -21.07 -4.83
N ARG A 230 6.38 -19.79 -5.17
CA ARG A 230 6.29 -19.32 -6.58
C ARG A 230 7.43 -19.90 -7.41
N ARG A 231 8.64 -19.93 -6.83
CA ARG A 231 9.83 -20.51 -7.45
C ARG A 231 9.73 -22.03 -7.63
N GLN A 232 9.16 -22.76 -6.67
CA GLN A 232 8.89 -24.20 -6.80
C GLN A 232 7.87 -24.48 -7.91
N VAL A 233 6.87 -23.62 -8.11
CA VAL A 233 5.90 -23.76 -9.22
C VAL A 233 6.56 -23.45 -10.57
N GLU A 234 7.45 -22.45 -10.65
CA GLU A 234 8.23 -22.13 -11.85
C GLU A 234 9.23 -23.25 -12.19
N GLU A 235 10.06 -23.69 -11.22
CA GLU A 235 11.01 -24.80 -11.37
C GLU A 235 10.29 -26.14 -11.66
N MET A 236 9.11 -26.38 -11.10
CA MET A 236 8.28 -27.54 -11.44
C MET A 236 7.67 -27.43 -12.85
N GLY A 237 7.30 -26.22 -13.29
CA GLY A 237 6.88 -25.95 -14.67
C GLY A 237 7.98 -26.25 -15.69
N GLU A 238 9.22 -25.82 -15.39
CA GLU A 238 10.41 -26.12 -16.20
C GLU A 238 10.72 -27.63 -16.25
N ARG A 239 10.65 -28.32 -15.10
CA ARG A 239 10.84 -29.79 -15.03
C ARG A 239 9.77 -30.54 -15.82
N ILE A 240 8.50 -30.13 -15.74
CA ILE A 240 7.40 -30.72 -16.52
C ILE A 240 7.60 -30.47 -18.03
N ALA A 241 8.10 -29.29 -18.43
CA ALA A 241 8.42 -29.00 -19.83
C ALA A 241 9.56 -29.91 -20.35
N GLN A 242 10.63 -30.09 -19.56
CA GLN A 242 11.74 -30.99 -19.91
C GLN A 242 11.29 -32.47 -19.97
N ALA A 243 10.48 -32.94 -19.02
CA ALA A 243 9.96 -34.31 -19.02
C ALA A 243 9.03 -34.58 -20.22
N ARG A 244 8.18 -33.62 -20.60
CA ARG A 244 7.38 -33.69 -21.85
C ARG A 244 8.26 -33.76 -23.09
N GLN A 245 9.37 -33.03 -23.11
CA GLN A 245 10.31 -33.06 -24.21
C GLN A 245 11.03 -34.42 -24.31
N ALA A 246 11.41 -35.03 -23.18
CA ALA A 246 11.98 -36.38 -23.15
C ALA A 246 10.99 -37.47 -23.61
N LEU A 247 9.72 -37.40 -23.17
CA LEU A 247 8.65 -38.29 -23.63
C LEU A 247 8.42 -38.19 -25.14
N ALA A 248 8.52 -36.99 -25.72
CA ALA A 248 8.38 -36.78 -27.17
C ALA A 248 9.48 -37.43 -28.02
N VAL A 249 10.60 -37.84 -27.41
CA VAL A 249 11.67 -38.63 -28.07
C VAL A 249 11.64 -40.12 -27.64
N GLY A 250 10.58 -40.56 -26.94
CA GLY A 250 10.41 -41.93 -26.47
C GLY A 250 11.16 -42.30 -25.17
N GLY A 251 11.85 -41.34 -24.54
CA GLY A 251 12.65 -41.58 -23.33
C GLY A 251 11.83 -41.54 -22.04
N VAL A 252 11.00 -42.57 -21.80
CA VAL A 252 10.11 -42.64 -20.62
C VAL A 252 10.89 -42.62 -19.29
N GLU A 253 11.96 -43.40 -19.16
CA GLU A 253 12.82 -43.41 -17.96
C GLU A 253 13.47 -42.05 -17.70
N ALA A 254 14.00 -41.40 -18.75
CA ALA A 254 14.60 -40.07 -18.63
C ALA A 254 13.58 -39.02 -18.17
N ALA A 255 12.33 -39.10 -18.63
CA ALA A 255 11.26 -38.22 -18.17
C ALA A 255 10.87 -38.46 -16.70
N LEU A 256 10.84 -39.71 -16.25
CA LEU A 256 10.55 -40.07 -14.84
C LEU A 256 11.66 -39.58 -13.90
N ALA A 257 12.93 -39.75 -14.30
CA ALA A 257 14.08 -39.24 -13.55
C ALA A 257 14.06 -37.71 -13.40
N ILE A 258 13.72 -36.97 -14.48
CA ILE A 258 13.57 -35.50 -14.44
C ILE A 258 12.45 -35.06 -13.48
N LEU A 259 11.36 -35.84 -13.41
CA LEU A 259 10.24 -35.59 -12.48
C LEU A 259 10.54 -36.05 -11.04
N GLY A 260 11.65 -36.76 -10.79
CA GLY A 260 12.02 -37.26 -9.46
C GLY A 260 11.15 -38.41 -8.99
N ALA A 261 10.57 -39.17 -9.93
CA ALA A 261 9.93 -40.45 -9.65
C ALA A 261 10.97 -41.54 -9.83
N ASP A 262 11.67 -41.91 -8.75
CA ASP A 262 12.47 -43.13 -8.73
C ASP A 262 11.58 -44.34 -9.03
N ALA A 263 12.10 -45.28 -9.83
CA ALA A 263 11.35 -46.42 -10.31
C ALA A 263 10.97 -47.37 -9.16
N VAL A 264 9.71 -47.33 -8.73
CA VAL A 264 9.10 -48.38 -7.89
C VAL A 264 8.63 -49.53 -8.78
N ALA A 265 9.62 -50.28 -9.29
CA ALA A 265 9.56 -51.63 -9.88
C ALA A 265 11.02 -52.05 -10.12
N ASP A 266 11.54 -53.22 -9.79
CA ASP A 266 10.97 -54.48 -9.27
C ASP A 266 11.99 -55.08 -8.25
N THR A 267 11.85 -56.23 -7.58
CA THR A 267 10.92 -57.36 -7.68
C THR A 267 10.60 -57.91 -6.27
N GLY A 268 9.70 -58.87 -6.14
CA GLY A 268 9.62 -59.76 -4.96
C GLY A 268 9.97 -61.21 -5.31
N GLU A 269 10.84 -61.85 -4.54
CA GLU A 269 10.86 -63.31 -4.37
C GLU A 269 11.54 -63.71 -3.04
N ALA A 270 11.40 -64.99 -2.65
CA ALA A 270 11.51 -65.46 -1.28
C ALA A 270 12.93 -65.84 -0.80
N ALA A 271 13.16 -65.63 0.50
CA ALA A 271 13.86 -66.55 1.41
C ALA A 271 13.41 -66.29 2.86
#